data_AF-A0A142X6B3-F1
#
_entry.id   AF-A0A142X6B3-F1
#
_cell.length_a   1.000
_cell.length_b   1.000
_cell.length_c   1.000
_cell.angle_alpha   90.00
_cell.angle_beta   90.00
_cell.angle_gamma   90.00
#
_symmetry.space_group_name_H-M   'P 1'
#
loop_
_entity.id
_entity.type
_entity.pdbx_description
1 polymer ?
#
loop_
_entity_poly.entity_id
_entity_poly.type
_entity_poly.pdbx_seq_one_letter_code
_entity_poly.pdbx_strand_id
1 'polypeptide(L)'
;MNPLDTLYLEHLRLGFLMLRLAVDSNDASWTRAETELLHNIPSLICETNPLRHIYFWEGERELYIDWSNTRDEEMRARIDCYYLPIWEAMQPLISALPRDGG
;
A
#
# COMPACT_ATOMS: atom_id res chain seq x y z
N MET A 1 12.02 -8.66 -13.21
CA MET A 1 11.50 -7.86 -12.09
C MET A 1 11.44 -6.42 -12.56
N ASN A 2 10.24 -5.86 -12.68
CA ASN A 2 10.05 -4.48 -13.12
C ASN A 2 10.30 -3.52 -11.92
N PRO A 3 10.38 -2.20 -12.14
CA PRO A 3 10.55 -1.24 -11.04
C PRO A 3 9.43 -1.30 -9.99
N LEU A 4 8.20 -1.62 -10.40
CA LEU A 4 7.03 -1.71 -9.51
C LEU A 4 7.14 -2.89 -8.53
N ASP A 5 7.70 -4.02 -8.96
CA ASP A 5 7.96 -5.19 -8.10
C ASP A 5 8.87 -4.81 -6.93
N THR A 6 9.91 -4.01 -7.18
CA THR A 6 10.82 -3.52 -6.13
C THR A 6 10.06 -2.65 -5.12
N LEU A 7 9.14 -1.80 -5.60
CA LEU A 7 8.32 -0.94 -4.75
C LEU A 7 7.29 -1.75 -3.94
N TYR A 8 6.69 -2.79 -4.52
CA TYR A 8 5.82 -3.70 -3.78
C TYR A 8 6.57 -4.48 -2.69
N LEU A 9 7.77 -4.97 -2.99
CA LEU A 9 8.63 -5.63 -2.00
C LEU A 9 8.97 -4.69 -0.84
N GLU A 10 9.32 -3.44 -1.14
CA GLU A 10 9.60 -2.43 -0.12
C GLU A 10 8.34 -2.07 0.68
N HIS A 11 7.19 -1.95 0.01
CA HIS A 11 5.91 -1.72 0.65
C HIS A 11 5.57 -2.85 1.62
N LEU A 12 5.79 -4.11 1.22
CA LEU A 12 5.57 -5.27 2.08
C LEU A 12 6.52 -5.28 3.29
N ARG A 13 7.80 -4.92 3.08
CA ARG A 13 8.80 -4.84 4.14
C ARG A 13 8.41 -3.84 5.22
N LEU A 14 7.99 -2.63 4.83
CA LEU A 14 7.50 -1.61 5.76
C LEU A 14 6.12 -1.97 6.33
N GLY A 15 5.29 -2.61 5.51
CA GLY A 15 4.03 -3.27 5.88
C GLY A 15 4.14 -4.11 7.13
N PHE A 16 5.06 -5.06 7.12
CA PHE A 16 5.26 -5.94 8.27
C PHE A 16 5.78 -5.21 9.52
N LEU A 17 6.54 -4.13 9.35
CA LEU A 17 6.94 -3.29 10.48
C LEU A 17 5.73 -2.57 11.08
N MET A 18 4.88 -1.96 10.26
CA MET A 18 3.67 -1.27 10.70
C MET A 18 2.66 -2.22 11.33
N LEU A 19 2.46 -3.41 10.74
CA LEU A 19 1.59 -4.45 11.28
C LEU A 19 2.06 -4.91 12.66
N ARG A 20 3.37 -5.11 12.83
CA ARG A 20 3.93 -5.43 14.14
C ARG A 20 3.65 -4.33 15.17
N LEU A 21 3.84 -3.06 14.80
CA LEU A 21 3.55 -1.93 15.69
C LEU A 21 2.07 -1.88 16.09
N ALA A 22 1.16 -2.12 15.14
CA ALA A 22 -0.27 -2.18 15.40
C ALA A 22 -0.67 -3.29 16.39
N VAL A 23 -0.04 -4.45 16.25
CA VAL A 23 -0.23 -5.60 17.16
C VAL A 23 0.36 -5.29 18.53
N ASP A 24 1.58 -4.77 18.59
CA ASP A 24 2.27 -4.41 19.84
C ASP A 24 1.50 -3.31 20.62
N SER A 25 0.80 -2.41 19.92
CA SER A 25 -0.09 -1.41 20.53
C SER A 25 -1.48 -1.93 20.88
N ASN A 26 -1.78 -3.21 20.62
CA ASN A 26 -3.10 -3.83 20.78
C ASN A 26 -4.23 -3.06 20.06
N ASP A 27 -3.92 -2.45 18.92
CA ASP A 27 -4.88 -1.69 18.13
C ASP A 27 -5.45 -2.59 17.02
N ALA A 28 -6.59 -3.21 17.32
CA ALA A 28 -7.26 -4.13 16.39
C ALA A 28 -7.75 -3.42 15.11
N SER A 29 -8.11 -2.14 15.18
CA SER A 29 -8.56 -1.39 14.01
C SER A 29 -7.39 -1.14 13.06
N TRP A 30 -6.23 -0.76 13.60
CA TRP A 30 -5.01 -0.61 12.81
C TRP A 30 -4.51 -1.95 12.26
N THR A 31 -4.44 -2.98 13.09
CA THR A 31 -4.03 -4.32 12.65
C THR A 31 -4.87 -4.80 11.47
N ARG A 32 -6.20 -4.56 11.53
CA ARG A 32 -7.09 -4.88 10.42
C ARG A 32 -6.82 -4.03 9.19
N ALA A 33 -6.76 -2.71 9.31
CA ALA A 33 -6.52 -1.83 8.18
C ALA A 33 -5.20 -2.16 7.46
N GLU A 34 -4.15 -2.43 8.22
CA GLU A 34 -2.84 -2.83 7.70
C GLU A 34 -2.90 -4.19 6.99
N THR A 35 -3.62 -5.16 7.56
CA THR A 35 -3.82 -6.46 6.90
C THR A 35 -4.57 -6.32 5.57
N GLU A 36 -5.63 -5.52 5.53
CA GLU A 36 -6.40 -5.25 4.31
C GLU A 36 -5.56 -4.53 3.26
N LEU A 37 -4.68 -3.59 3.63
CA LEU A 37 -3.77 -2.94 2.70
C LEU A 37 -2.75 -3.94 2.11
N LEU A 38 -2.19 -4.81 2.95
CA LEU A 38 -1.04 -5.65 2.57
C LEU A 38 -1.42 -6.95 1.87
N HIS A 39 -2.63 -7.48 2.09
CA HIS A 39 -2.95 -8.86 1.68
C HIS A 39 -2.81 -9.11 0.17
N ASN A 40 -3.07 -8.10 -0.67
CA ASN A 40 -2.99 -8.23 -2.13
C ASN A 40 -1.61 -7.94 -2.70
N ILE A 41 -0.74 -7.24 -1.96
CA ILE A 41 0.59 -6.84 -2.42
C ILE A 41 1.45 -8.03 -2.88
N PRO A 42 1.53 -9.16 -2.15
CA PRO A 42 2.30 -10.32 -2.62
C PRO A 42 1.89 -10.81 -4.00
N SER A 43 0.60 -10.72 -4.33
CA SER A 43 0.05 -11.17 -5.60
C SER A 43 0.26 -10.17 -6.75
N LEU A 44 0.71 -8.95 -6.45
CA LEU A 44 1.06 -7.92 -7.43
C LEU A 44 2.55 -8.00 -7.83
N ILE A 45 3.38 -8.73 -7.09
CA ILE A 45 4.78 -8.95 -7.45
C ILE A 45 4.83 -9.88 -8.67
N CYS A 46 5.55 -9.45 -9.71
CA CYS A 46 5.61 -10.10 -11.02
C CYS A 46 4.25 -10.20 -11.72
N GLU A 47 3.24 -9.46 -11.27
CA GLU A 47 1.96 -9.39 -11.98
C GLU A 47 2.14 -8.67 -13.32
N THR A 48 1.46 -9.19 -14.33
CA THR A 48 1.52 -8.70 -15.71
C THR A 48 0.25 -7.97 -16.11
N ASN A 49 -0.85 -8.18 -15.39
CA ASN A 49 -2.12 -7.53 -15.63
C ASN A 49 -2.11 -6.09 -15.05
N PRO A 50 -2.05 -5.06 -15.91
CA PRO A 50 -2.02 -3.65 -15.49
C PRO A 50 -3.23 -3.27 -14.63
N LEU A 51 -4.40 -3.86 -14.89
CA LEU A 51 -5.64 -3.55 -14.19
C LEU A 51 -5.57 -3.93 -12.70
N ARG A 52 -4.78 -4.95 -12.33
CA ARG A 52 -4.63 -5.34 -10.92
C ARG A 52 -3.82 -4.30 -10.13
N HIS A 53 -2.79 -3.74 -10.75
CA HIS A 53 -2.01 -2.66 -10.16
C HIS A 53 -2.82 -1.38 -9.99
N ILE A 54 -3.61 -1.05 -11.01
CA ILE A 54 -4.53 0.10 -10.99
C ILE A 54 -5.60 -0.10 -9.90
N TYR A 55 -6.18 -1.30 -9.81
CA TYR A 55 -7.18 -1.63 -8.79
C TYR A 55 -6.65 -1.44 -7.36
N PHE A 56 -5.45 -1.94 -7.06
CA PHE A 56 -4.80 -1.68 -5.77
C PHE A 56 -4.61 -0.18 -5.52
N TRP A 57 -4.12 0.54 -6.54
CA TRP A 57 -3.77 1.95 -6.44
C TRP A 57 -4.97 2.87 -6.21
N GLU A 58 -6.07 2.63 -6.93
CA GLU A 58 -7.29 3.45 -6.90
C GLU A 58 -8.33 2.94 -5.88
N GLY A 59 -8.18 1.71 -5.38
CA GLY A 59 -9.10 1.10 -4.43
C GLY A 59 -8.49 0.93 -3.04
N GLU A 60 -7.68 -0.10 -2.87
CA GLU A 60 -7.22 -0.56 -1.55
C GLU A 60 -6.36 0.49 -0.84
N ARG A 61 -5.47 1.15 -1.59
CA ARG A 61 -4.65 2.24 -1.09
C ARG A 61 -5.50 3.41 -0.59
N GLU A 62 -6.51 3.82 -1.37
CA GLU A 62 -7.42 4.92 -1.00
C GLU A 62 -8.23 4.58 0.25
N LEU A 63 -8.73 3.34 0.36
CA LEU A 63 -9.44 2.88 1.57
C LEU A 63 -8.56 2.96 2.82
N TYR A 64 -7.26 2.67 2.70
CA TYR A 64 -6.32 2.81 3.80
C TYR A 64 -6.04 4.27 4.15
N ILE A 65 -5.90 5.16 3.15
CA ILE A 65 -5.75 6.61 3.34
C ILE A 65 -7.00 7.17 4.05
N ASP A 66 -8.19 6.83 3.57
CA ASP A 66 -9.47 7.24 4.18
C ASP A 66 -9.57 6.80 5.64
N TRP A 67 -9.25 5.54 5.92
CA TRP A 67 -9.18 5.04 7.28
C TRP A 67 -8.20 5.87 8.13
N SER A 68 -7.00 6.16 7.62
CA SER A 68 -5.99 6.90 8.36
C SER A 68 -6.37 8.36 8.64
N ASN A 69 -7.17 8.97 7.77
CA ASN A 69 -7.67 10.32 7.98
C ASN A 69 -8.66 10.42 9.15
N THR A 70 -9.25 9.29 9.57
CA THR A 70 -10.08 9.22 10.78
C THR A 70 -9.28 9.10 12.07
N ARG A 71 -7.95 8.97 11.98
CA ARG A 71 -7.04 8.76 13.12
C ARG A 71 -6.40 10.06 13.60
N ASP A 72 -5.57 9.95 14.63
CA ASP A 72 -4.80 11.07 15.16
C ASP A 72 -3.66 11.49 14.21
N GLU A 73 -2.99 12.59 14.57
CA GLU A 73 -1.88 13.14 13.80
C GLU A 73 -0.65 12.21 13.81
N GLU A 74 -0.47 11.44 14.89
CA GLU A 74 0.62 10.48 14.99
C GLU A 74 0.50 9.37 13.93
N MET A 75 -0.70 8.84 13.73
CA MET A 75 -0.95 7.84 12.68
C MET A 75 -0.65 8.39 11.29
N ARG A 76 -1.11 9.61 10.99
CA ARG A 76 -0.84 10.25 9.68
C ARG A 76 0.66 10.44 9.47
N ALA A 77 1.37 10.96 10.47
CA ALA A 77 2.82 11.14 10.40
C ALA A 77 3.58 9.82 10.15
N ARG A 78 3.10 8.70 10.70
CA ARG A 78 3.68 7.37 10.41
C ARG A 78 3.47 6.98 8.95
N ILE A 79 2.28 7.17 8.40
CA ILE A 79 1.99 6.85 7.00
C ILE A 79 2.81 7.73 6.05
N ASP A 80 2.92 9.02 6.34
CA ASP A 80 3.75 9.94 5.59
C ASP A 80 5.24 9.55 5.65
N CYS A 81 5.68 8.97 6.77
CA CYS A 81 7.06 8.52 6.92
C CYS A 81 7.35 7.21 6.17
N TYR A 82 6.44 6.23 6.25
CA TYR A 82 6.69 4.87 5.75
C TYR A 82 6.12 4.61 4.35
N TYR A 83 4.90 5.05 4.05
CA TYR A 83 4.22 4.69 2.80
C TYR A 83 4.24 5.78 1.74
N LEU A 84 4.14 7.04 2.13
CA LEU A 84 4.11 8.13 1.16
C LEU A 84 5.30 8.13 0.19
N PRO A 85 6.57 7.93 0.63
CA PRO A 85 7.70 7.91 -0.31
C PRO A 85 7.62 6.79 -1.34
N ILE A 86 7.06 5.63 -0.93
CA ILE A 86 6.87 4.49 -1.83
C ILE A 86 5.74 4.80 -2.82
N TRP A 87 4.62 5.34 -2.32
CA TRP A 87 3.50 5.70 -3.17
C TRP A 87 3.89 6.79 -4.18
N GLU A 88 4.61 7.82 -3.79
CA GLU A 88 5.12 8.84 -4.71
C GLU A 88 6.00 8.22 -5.82
N ALA A 89 6.83 7.22 -5.49
CA ALA A 89 7.63 6.50 -6.48
C ALA A 89 6.78 5.57 -7.39
N MET A 90 5.68 5.01 -6.87
CA MET A 90 4.77 4.16 -7.64
C MET A 90 3.88 4.95 -8.59
N GLN A 91 3.42 6.14 -8.20
CA GLN A 91 2.45 6.95 -8.95
C GLN A 91 2.81 7.11 -10.45
N PRO A 92 4.02 7.53 -10.85
CA PRO A 92 4.34 7.68 -12.27
C PRO A 92 4.32 6.35 -13.03
N LEU A 93 4.68 5.24 -12.37
CA LEU A 93 4.67 3.90 -12.97
C LEU A 93 3.24 3.41 -13.19
N ILE A 94 2.37 3.57 -12.20
CA ILE A 94 0.94 3.22 -12.30
C ILE A 94 0.26 4.08 -13.37
N SER A 95 0.55 5.38 -13.39
CA SER A 95 -0.04 6.32 -14.37
C SER A 95 0.33 6.00 -15.82
N ALA A 96 1.43 5.29 -16.04
CA ALA A 96 1.89 4.87 -17.36
C ALA A 96 1.30 3.52 -17.82
N LEU A 97 0.56 2.81 -16.96
CA LEU A 97 -0.03 1.51 -17.30
C LEU A 97 -1.21 1.68 -18.26
N PRO A 98 -1.38 0.74 -19.22
CA PRO A 98 -2.56 0.74 -20.09
C PRO A 98 -3.82 0.42 -19.28
N ARG A 99 -4.85 1.24 -19.46
CA ARG A 99 -6.15 1.13 -18.77
C ARG A 99 -7.20 0.34 -19.55
N ASP A 100 -6.96 0.18 -20.85
CA ASP A 100 -7.80 -0.62 -21.74
C ASP A 100 -7.11 -1.97 -21.93
N GLY A 101 -7.87 -3.06 -21.74
CA GLY A 101 -7.40 -4.41 -22.05
C GLY A 101 -7.14 -4.53 -23.56
N GLY A 102 -5.90 -4.30 -23.97
CA GLY A 102 -5.42 -4.52 -25.33
C GLY A 102 -5.30 -5.99 -25.67
#